data_AF-A0A2M8NF52-F1
#
_entry.id   AF-A0A2M8NF52-F1
#
_cell.length_a   1.000
_cell.length_b   1.000
_cell.length_c   1.000
_cell.angle_alpha   90.00
_cell.angle_beta   90.00
_cell.angle_gamma   90.00
#
_symmetry.space_group_name_H-M   'P 1'
#
loop_
_entity.id
_entity.type
_entity.pdbx_description
1 polymer ?
#
loop_
_entity_poly.entity_id
_entity_poly.type
_entity_poly.pdbx_seq_one_letter_code
_entity_poly.pdbx_strand_id
1 'polypeptide(L)'
;DWAKAANLPNWELAARIQEAEEAKRRLIESNLRLVVSIAKRYASRGISLADLIQEGNLGLIRAVEKFDPDRGFRFSTYATWWIRRAIARAVINNSRTIRIPVYVAELINKVIKTELRLQQILQREPTDEEIAAETKMSVERV
;
A
#
# COMPACT_ATOMS: atom_id res chain seq x y z
N ASP A 1 13.46 33.33 6.29
CA ASP A 1 14.15 32.31 7.12
C ASP A 1 13.22 31.71 8.14
N TRP A 2 13.03 30.39 8.12
CA TRP A 2 12.19 29.64 9.08
C TRP A 2 12.60 29.87 10.54
N ALA A 3 13.90 30.07 10.80
CA ALA A 3 14.42 30.41 12.12
C ALA A 3 13.90 31.76 12.65
N LYS A 4 13.83 32.78 11.78
CA LYS A 4 13.25 34.09 12.13
C LYS A 4 11.75 34.00 12.40
N ALA A 5 11.03 33.20 11.62
CA ALA A 5 9.60 32.97 11.81
C ALA A 5 9.29 32.21 13.12
N ALA A 6 10.19 31.30 13.54
CA ALA A 6 10.08 30.57 14.80
C ALA A 6 10.63 31.33 16.02
N ASN A 7 11.21 32.52 15.82
CA ASN A 7 11.92 33.28 16.84
C ASN A 7 13.03 32.48 17.55
N LEU A 8 13.76 31.66 16.78
CA LEU A 8 14.85 30.80 17.26
C LEU A 8 16.17 31.17 16.59
N PRO A 9 17.32 31.03 17.28
CA PRO A 9 18.62 31.09 16.62
C PRO A 9 18.80 29.88 15.68
N ASN A 10 19.52 30.08 14.56
CA ASN A 10 19.71 29.05 13.53
C ASN A 10 20.26 27.71 14.07
N TRP A 11 21.16 27.77 15.07
CA TRP A 11 21.75 26.57 15.66
C TRP A 11 20.73 25.74 16.47
N GLU A 12 19.79 26.40 17.15
CA GLU A 12 18.75 25.71 17.92
C GLU A 12 17.72 25.08 16.99
N LEU A 13 17.34 25.77 15.91
CA LEU A 13 16.48 25.19 14.89
C LEU A 13 17.14 23.94 14.27
N ALA A 14 18.43 24.01 13.94
CA ALA A 14 19.17 22.87 13.40
C ALA A 14 19.20 21.68 14.38
N ALA A 15 19.45 21.94 15.67
CA ALA A 15 19.45 20.90 16.70
C ALA A 15 18.08 20.20 16.84
N ARG A 16 16.99 20.98 16.84
CA ARG A 16 15.62 20.42 16.91
C ARG A 16 15.26 19.59 15.69
N ILE A 17 15.69 20.02 14.50
CA ILE A 17 15.49 19.24 13.26
C ILE A 17 16.23 17.90 13.37
N GLN A 18 17.48 17.90 13.83
CA GLN A 18 18.26 16.68 14.00
C GLN A 18 17.59 15.72 15.00
N GLU A 19 17.13 16.21 16.14
CA GLU A 19 16.42 15.40 17.14
C GLU A 19 15.13 14.78 16.55
N ALA A 20 14.37 15.56 15.77
CA ALA A 20 13.17 15.07 15.10
C ALA A 20 13.50 13.98 14.06
N GLU A 21 14.58 14.13 13.30
CA GLU A 21 15.04 13.12 12.34
C GLU A 21 15.47 11.83 13.03
N GLU A 22 16.18 11.92 14.15
CA GLU A 22 16.58 10.77 14.97
C GLU A 22 15.36 10.04 15.55
N ALA A 23 14.39 10.78 16.10
CA ALA A 23 13.14 10.22 16.60
C ALA A 23 12.35 9.50 15.49
N LYS A 24 12.26 10.12 14.30
CA LYS A 24 11.64 9.52 13.11
C LYS A 24 12.33 8.21 12.72
N ARG A 25 13.67 8.21 12.68
CA ARG A 25 14.46 7.01 12.34
C ARG A 25 14.20 5.88 13.34
N ARG A 26 14.26 6.16 14.64
CA ARG A 26 13.95 5.16 15.70
C ARG A 26 12.55 4.59 15.57
N LEU A 27 11.56 5.42 15.25
CA LEU A 27 10.17 4.97 15.05
C LEU A 27 10.04 4.06 13.81
N ILE A 28 10.76 4.34 12.72
CA ILE A 28 10.80 3.46 11.55
C ILE A 28 11.47 2.12 11.89
N GLU A 29 12.68 2.15 12.44
CA GLU A 29 13.49 0.97 12.72
C GLU A 29 12.80 -0.01 13.68
N SER A 30 12.16 0.52 14.73
CA SER A 30 11.38 -0.29 15.69
C SER A 30 10.18 -1.02 15.07
N ASN A 31 9.70 -0.57 13.90
CA ASN A 31 8.51 -1.12 13.23
C ASN A 31 8.81 -1.92 11.97
N LEU A 32 10.07 -2.18 11.61
CA LEU A 32 10.43 -2.97 10.42
C LEU A 32 9.85 -4.40 10.45
N ARG A 33 9.71 -5.01 11.63
CA ARG A 33 9.09 -6.33 11.79
C ARG A 33 7.62 -6.36 11.36
N LEU A 34 6.90 -5.26 11.52
CA LEU A 34 5.51 -5.13 11.05
C LEU A 34 5.46 -5.17 9.52
N VAL A 35 6.41 -4.52 8.84
CA VAL A 35 6.49 -4.55 7.38
C VAL A 35 6.70 -5.98 6.89
N VAL A 36 7.64 -6.71 7.48
CA VAL A 36 7.93 -8.11 7.12
C VAL A 36 6.70 -9.00 7.31
N SER A 37 5.98 -8.86 8.43
CA SER A 37 4.79 -9.68 8.69
C SER A 37 3.63 -9.41 7.71
N ILE A 38 3.52 -8.18 7.21
CA ILE A 38 2.54 -7.81 6.18
C ILE A 38 2.99 -8.31 4.80
N ALA A 39 4.26 -8.09 4.42
CA ALA A 39 4.81 -8.45 3.12
C ALA A 39 4.77 -9.96 2.83
N LYS A 40 4.95 -10.80 3.86
CA LYS A 40 4.84 -12.27 3.73
C LYS A 40 3.52 -12.73 3.11
N ARG A 41 2.41 -12.00 3.31
CA ARG A 41 1.09 -12.33 2.70
C ARG A 41 1.01 -12.07 1.20
N TYR A 42 2.01 -11.40 0.62
CA TYR A 42 2.08 -11.02 -0.80
C TYR A 42 3.20 -11.75 -1.56
N ALA A 43 3.97 -12.62 -0.90
CA ALA A 43 5.16 -13.26 -1.46
C ALA A 43 4.90 -14.07 -2.75
N SER A 44 3.71 -14.65 -2.90
CA SER A 44 3.34 -15.48 -4.05
C SER A 44 2.78 -14.70 -5.25
N ARG A 45 3.03 -13.38 -5.35
CA ARG A 45 2.41 -12.50 -6.36
C ARG A 45 3.37 -12.00 -7.45
N GLY A 46 4.38 -12.80 -7.78
CA GLY A 46 5.30 -12.52 -8.89
C GLY A 46 6.34 -11.43 -8.62
N ILE A 47 6.51 -11.01 -7.36
CA ILE A 47 7.55 -10.07 -6.92
C ILE A 47 8.32 -10.72 -5.77
N SER A 48 9.63 -10.49 -5.70
CA SER A 48 10.45 -11.03 -4.61
C SER A 48 10.01 -10.49 -3.25
N LEU A 49 10.17 -11.29 -2.19
CA LEU A 49 9.84 -10.86 -0.83
C LEU A 49 10.67 -9.64 -0.40
N ALA A 50 11.92 -9.56 -0.84
CA ALA A 50 12.80 -8.42 -0.54
C ALA A 50 12.23 -7.13 -1.13
N ASP A 51 11.78 -7.15 -2.39
CA ASP A 51 11.19 -5.96 -3.04
C ASP A 51 9.87 -5.56 -2.38
N LEU A 52 9.03 -6.53 -2.00
CA LEU A 52 7.79 -6.26 -1.25
C LEU A 52 8.09 -5.61 0.11
N ILE A 53 9.16 -6.04 0.79
CA ILE A 53 9.59 -5.42 2.05
C ILE A 53 10.06 -3.99 1.80
N GLN A 54 10.83 -3.72 0.74
CA GLN A 54 11.29 -2.36 0.43
C GLN A 54 10.13 -1.42 0.12
N GLU A 55 9.18 -1.85 -0.70
CA GLU A 55 7.96 -1.09 -0.99
C GLU A 55 7.11 -0.88 0.27
N GLY A 56 7.03 -1.90 1.12
CA GLY A 56 6.41 -1.79 2.44
C GLY A 56 7.10 -0.79 3.37
N ASN A 57 8.44 -0.72 3.34
CA ASN A 57 9.23 0.25 4.12
C ASN A 57 8.95 1.68 3.64
N LEU A 58 8.82 1.90 2.33
CA LEU A 58 8.38 3.19 1.79
C LEU A 58 6.97 3.56 2.28
N GLY A 59 6.07 2.58 2.38
CA GLY A 59 4.76 2.74 3.01
C GLY A 59 4.85 3.13 4.49
N LEU A 60 5.72 2.46 5.26
CA LEU A 60 5.95 2.75 6.68
C LEU A 60 6.51 4.16 6.89
N ILE A 61 7.49 4.59 6.09
CA ILE A 61 8.06 5.95 6.18
C ILE A 61 6.97 7.01 6.01
N ARG A 62 6.09 6.84 5.01
CA ARG A 62 4.94 7.75 4.80
C ARG A 62 3.93 7.70 5.95
N ALA A 63 3.76 6.54 6.58
CA ALA A 63 2.92 6.43 7.76
C ALA A 63 3.52 7.24 8.92
N VAL A 64 4.82 7.14 9.17
CA VAL A 64 5.51 7.90 10.21
C VAL A 64 5.40 9.41 9.96
N GLU A 65 5.60 9.86 8.73
CA GLU A 65 5.51 11.29 8.35
C GLU A 65 4.13 11.90 8.57
N LYS A 66 3.08 11.08 8.51
CA LYS A 66 1.68 11.53 8.57
C LYS A 66 0.96 11.05 9.83
N PHE A 67 1.69 10.46 10.77
CA PHE A 67 1.07 9.96 11.99
C PHE A 67 0.86 11.11 12.96
N ASP A 68 -0.32 11.13 13.57
CA ASP A 68 -0.74 12.12 14.53
C ASP A 68 -1.05 11.38 15.85
N PRO A 69 -0.15 11.46 16.85
CA PRO A 69 -0.32 10.78 18.13
C PRO A 69 -1.55 11.24 18.92
N ASP A 70 -2.01 12.47 18.71
CA ASP A 70 -3.09 13.08 19.51
C ASP A 70 -4.47 12.51 19.15
N ARG A 71 -4.58 11.80 18.03
CA ARG A 71 -5.82 11.15 17.59
C ARG A 71 -6.19 9.88 18.37
N GLY A 72 -5.31 9.39 19.25
CA GLY A 72 -5.60 8.25 20.13
C GLY A 72 -5.58 6.87 19.48
N PHE A 73 -5.15 6.75 18.22
CA PHE A 73 -5.00 5.45 17.54
C PHE A 73 -3.58 4.90 17.67
N ARG A 74 -3.46 3.58 17.85
CA ARG A 74 -2.14 2.93 17.84
C ARG A 74 -1.46 3.08 16.48
N PHE A 75 -0.18 3.43 16.50
CA PHE A 75 0.62 3.60 15.28
C PHE A 75 0.60 2.36 14.37
N SER A 76 0.70 1.15 14.93
CA SER A 76 0.71 -0.11 14.17
C SER A 76 -0.56 -0.32 13.33
N THR A 77 -1.71 0.08 13.85
CA THR A 77 -3.00 0.04 13.12
C THR A 77 -2.97 0.99 11.94
N TYR A 78 -2.50 2.22 12.14
CA TYR A 78 -2.38 3.22 11.08
C TYR A 78 -1.36 2.82 10.00
N ALA A 79 -0.16 2.40 10.43
CA ALA A 79 0.93 1.99 9.56
C ALA A 79 0.54 0.80 8.67
N THR A 80 -0.28 -0.13 9.20
CA THR A 80 -0.73 -1.30 8.44
C THR A 80 -1.43 -0.91 7.13
N TRP A 81 -2.26 0.15 7.13
CA TRP A 81 -2.92 0.61 5.91
C TRP A 81 -1.92 1.12 4.87
N TRP A 82 -0.98 1.96 5.29
CA TRP A 82 0.05 2.54 4.41
C TRP A 82 0.98 1.48 3.83
N ILE A 83 1.45 0.54 4.67
CA ILE A 83 2.28 -0.59 4.24
C ILE A 83 1.52 -1.45 3.23
N ARG A 84 0.29 -1.84 3.55
CA ARG A 84 -0.54 -2.68 2.66
C ARG A 84 -0.79 -2.00 1.32
N ARG A 85 -1.07 -0.69 1.33
CA ARG A 85 -1.30 0.10 0.11
C ARG A 85 -0.05 0.17 -0.76
N ALA A 86 1.12 0.43 -0.16
CA ALA A 86 2.38 0.49 -0.90
C ALA A 86 2.71 -0.84 -1.57
N ILE A 87 2.62 -1.94 -0.82
CA ILE A 87 2.85 -3.30 -1.32
C ILE A 87 1.85 -3.67 -2.42
N ALA A 88 0.55 -3.42 -2.22
CA ALA A 88 -0.46 -3.73 -3.23
C ALA A 88 -0.23 -2.96 -4.53
N ARG A 89 0.19 -1.69 -4.43
CA ARG A 89 0.53 -0.87 -5.60
C ARG A 89 1.77 -1.40 -6.32
N ALA A 90 2.80 -1.81 -5.58
CA ALA A 90 3.99 -2.43 -6.16
C ALA A 90 3.66 -3.71 -6.91
N VAL A 91 2.83 -4.58 -6.32
CA VAL A 91 2.32 -5.80 -6.99
C VAL A 91 1.63 -5.46 -8.31
N ILE A 92 0.71 -4.51 -8.34
CA ILE A 92 0.02 -4.14 -9.58
C ILE A 92 1.00 -3.62 -10.64
N ASN A 93 2.01 -2.87 -10.22
CA ASN A 93 2.93 -2.19 -11.11
C ASN A 93 4.03 -3.07 -11.68
N ASN A 94 4.53 -4.04 -10.90
CA ASN A 94 5.78 -4.75 -11.18
C ASN A 94 5.62 -6.28 -11.25
N SER A 95 4.44 -6.86 -10.97
CA SER A 95 4.24 -8.32 -11.00
C SER A 95 4.23 -8.93 -12.41
N ARG A 96 4.13 -8.09 -13.45
CA ARG A 96 4.03 -8.50 -14.84
C ARG A 96 5.22 -7.95 -15.61
N THR A 97 5.75 -8.76 -16.53
CA THR A 97 6.81 -8.34 -17.47
C THR A 97 6.40 -7.10 -18.25
N ILE A 98 5.14 -7.06 -18.69
CA ILE A 98 4.54 -5.89 -19.34
C ILE A 98 3.71 -5.14 -18.32
N ARG A 99 4.10 -3.91 -18.04
CA ARG A 99 3.38 -3.01 -17.14
C ARG A 99 2.01 -2.67 -17.71
N ILE A 100 0.97 -2.99 -16.95
CA ILE A 100 -0.40 -2.57 -17.26
C ILE A 100 -0.81 -1.39 -16.35
N PRO A 101 -1.66 -0.46 -16.84
CA PRO A 101 -2.21 0.60 -16.01
C PRO A 101 -3.03 0.03 -14.83
N VAL A 102 -3.05 0.77 -13.71
CA VAL A 102 -3.76 0.35 -12.48
C VAL A 102 -5.24 0.12 -12.73
N TYR A 103 -5.90 1.01 -13.50
CA TYR A 103 -7.32 0.86 -13.80
C TYR A 103 -7.62 -0.44 -14.57
N VAL A 104 -6.70 -0.90 -15.45
CA VAL A 104 -6.86 -2.17 -16.18
C VAL A 104 -6.72 -3.35 -15.22
N ALA A 105 -5.74 -3.31 -14.32
CA ALA A 105 -5.59 -4.34 -13.29
C ALA A 105 -6.80 -4.40 -12.34
N GLU A 106 -7.42 -3.26 -12.03
CA GLU A 106 -8.66 -3.20 -11.25
C GLU A 106 -9.83 -3.84 -11.99
N LEU A 107 -9.96 -3.61 -13.31
CA LEU A 107 -10.97 -4.26 -14.15
C LEU A 107 -10.79 -5.79 -14.16
N ILE A 108 -9.56 -6.28 -14.35
CA ILE A 108 -9.26 -7.72 -14.32
C ILE A 108 -9.64 -8.32 -12.96
N ASN A 109 -9.25 -7.67 -11.84
CA ASN A 109 -9.62 -8.16 -10.52
C ASN A 109 -11.13 -8.12 -10.26
N LYS A 110 -11.85 -7.17 -10.87
CA LYS A 110 -13.32 -7.10 -10.81
C LYS A 110 -13.95 -8.28 -11.52
N VAL A 111 -13.49 -8.58 -12.75
CA VAL A 111 -13.94 -9.73 -13.55
C VAL A 111 -13.70 -11.03 -12.78
N ILE A 112 -12.47 -11.31 -12.34
CA ILE A 112 -12.13 -12.53 -11.59
C ILE A 112 -12.98 -12.69 -10.32
N LYS A 113 -13.22 -11.60 -9.57
CA LYS A 113 -14.07 -11.67 -8.37
C LYS A 113 -15.53 -11.95 -8.69
N THR A 114 -16.04 -11.37 -9.77
CA THR A 114 -17.41 -11.60 -10.23
C THR A 114 -17.58 -13.03 -10.72
N GLU A 115 -16.65 -13.52 -11.53
CA GLU A 115 -16.60 -14.90 -12.01
C GLU A 115 -16.64 -15.90 -10.85
N LEU A 116 -15.72 -15.79 -9.88
CA LEU A 116 -15.69 -16.68 -8.70
C LEU A 116 -17.00 -16.64 -7.90
N ARG A 117 -17.62 -15.46 -7.77
CA ARG A 117 -18.89 -15.30 -7.07
C ARG A 117 -20.04 -15.95 -7.84
N LEU A 118 -20.10 -15.75 -9.16
CA LEU A 118 -21.14 -16.33 -10.02
C LEU A 118 -21.00 -17.84 -10.08
N GLN A 119 -19.78 -18.36 -10.19
CA GLN A 119 -19.49 -19.79 -10.15
C GLN A 119 -20.06 -20.43 -8.88
N GLN A 120 -19.89 -19.77 -7.73
CA GLN A 120 -20.41 -20.25 -6.45
C GLN A 120 -21.96 -20.25 -6.39
N ILE A 121 -22.62 -19.27 -7.01
CA ILE A 121 -24.08 -19.14 -7.03
C ILE A 121 -24.71 -20.10 -8.05
N LEU A 122 -24.14 -20.17 -9.25
CA LEU A 122 -24.67 -20.94 -10.38
C LEU A 122 -24.29 -22.42 -10.32
N GLN A 123 -23.29 -22.78 -9.49
CA GLN A 123 -22.74 -24.15 -9.38
C GLN A 123 -22.22 -24.67 -10.74
N ARG A 124 -21.81 -23.77 -11.63
CA ARG A 124 -21.20 -24.01 -12.93
C ARG A 124 -20.32 -22.84 -13.33
N GLU A 125 -19.50 -23.01 -14.36
CA GLU A 125 -18.80 -21.88 -14.97
C GLU A 125 -19.81 -20.83 -15.52
N PRO A 126 -19.68 -19.55 -15.16
CA PRO A 126 -20.49 -18.47 -15.72
C PRO A 126 -20.08 -18.17 -17.16
N THR A 127 -21.02 -17.70 -17.99
CA THR A 127 -20.69 -17.26 -19.37
C THR A 127 -20.19 -15.82 -19.38
N ASP A 128 -19.48 -15.44 -20.45
CA ASP A 128 -18.96 -14.08 -20.61
C ASP A 128 -20.09 -13.04 -20.62
N GLU A 129 -21.28 -13.37 -21.13
CA GLU A 129 -22.46 -12.50 -21.05
C GLU A 129 -22.94 -12.28 -19.61
N GLU A 130 -22.93 -13.32 -18.77
CA GLU A 130 -23.34 -13.24 -17.36
C GLU A 130 -22.35 -12.37 -16.56
N ILE A 131 -21.05 -12.54 -16.83
CA ILE A 131 -20.00 -11.71 -16.22
C ILE A 131 -20.12 -10.27 -16.70
N ALA A 132 -20.33 -10.03 -17.99
CA ALA A 132 -20.49 -8.71 -18.60
C ALA A 132 -21.70 -7.96 -18.01
N ALA A 133 -22.85 -8.64 -17.88
CA ALA A 133 -24.06 -8.09 -17.31
C ALA A 133 -23.86 -7.63 -15.86
N GLU A 134 -23.19 -8.46 -15.05
CA GLU A 134 -22.94 -8.15 -13.64
C GLU A 134 -21.85 -7.08 -13.46
N THR A 135 -20.78 -7.13 -14.26
CA THR A 135 -19.69 -6.14 -14.19
C THR A 135 -20.02 -4.81 -14.86
N LYS A 136 -21.13 -4.73 -15.61
CA LYS A 136 -21.56 -3.59 -16.44
C LYS A 136 -20.52 -3.24 -17.51
N MET A 137 -19.98 -4.26 -18.16
CA MET A 137 -18.98 -4.16 -19.23
C MET A 137 -19.54 -4.79 -20.51
N SER A 138 -18.96 -4.47 -21.67
CA SER A 138 -19.29 -5.17 -22.92
C SER A 138 -18.66 -6.56 -22.92
N VAL A 139 -19.31 -7.53 -23.57
CA VAL A 139 -18.81 -8.92 -23.70
C VAL A 139 -17.41 -8.95 -24.31
N GLU A 140 -17.16 -8.16 -25.37
CA GLU A 140 -15.84 -8.05 -26.01
C GLU A 140 -14.72 -7.54 -25.07
N ARG A 141 -15.10 -6.90 -23.96
CA ARG A 141 -14.14 -6.33 -22.98
C ARG A 141 -13.90 -7.26 -21.79
N VAL A 142 -14.77 -8.25 -21.58
CA VAL A 142 -14.59 -9.33 -20.61
C VAL A 142 -13.60 -10.33 -21.18
#